data_AF-A0A3G1T1K7-F1
#
_entry.id   AF-A0A3G1T1K7-F1
#
_cell.length_a   1.000
_cell.length_b   1.000
_cell.length_c   1.000
_cell.angle_alpha   90.00
_cell.angle_beta   90.00
_cell.angle_gamma   90.00
#
_symmetry.space_group_name_H-M   'P 1'
#
loop_
_entity.id
_entity.type
_entity.pdbx_description
1 polymer ?
#
loop_
_entity_poly.entity_id
_entity_poly.type
_entity_poly.pdbx_seq_one_letter_code
_entity_poly.pdbx_strand_id
1 'polypeptide(L)'
;MSQVKIMIRTMYSNPPLFGARIVQEILNNPEIEKQWLVDVKHMADRIISMRKQLRAGIEGAGNKRSWQHVTDQIGMFCYTGLKPEEVERLTKEFHIYLTKDGRISVAGISSKNVNYVAESIHKVTS
;
A
#
# COMPACT_ATOMS: atom_id res chain seq x y z
N MET A 1 13.91 11.42 36.31
CA MET A 1 13.26 10.61 35.24
C MET A 1 13.05 11.49 34.03
N SER A 2 13.21 11.00 32.80
CA SER A 2 12.87 11.82 31.62
C SER A 2 11.34 12.03 31.55
N GLN A 3 10.90 13.12 30.92
CA GLN A 3 9.47 13.43 30.74
C GLN A 3 8.71 12.28 30.06
N VAL A 4 9.37 11.61 29.10
CA VAL A 4 8.83 10.42 28.43
C VAL A 4 8.57 9.28 29.42
N LYS A 5 9.49 9.00 30.36
CA LYS A 5 9.29 7.93 31.35
C LYS A 5 8.10 8.21 32.29
N ILE A 6 7.89 9.47 32.67
CA ILE A 6 6.74 9.87 33.49
C ILE A 6 5.44 9.60 32.73
N MET A 7 5.32 10.07 31.49
CA MET A 7 4.13 9.84 30.65
C MET A 7 3.85 8.35 30.43
N ILE A 8 4.87 7.55 30.13
CA ILE A 8 4.72 6.09 29.94
C ILE A 8 4.16 5.44 31.20
N ARG A 9 4.74 5.78 32.35
CA ARG A 9 4.34 5.19 33.64
C ARG A 9 2.90 5.53 33.97
N THR A 10 2.45 6.75 33.70
CA THR A 10 1.07 7.19 33.96
C THR A 10 0.05 6.64 32.96
N MET A 11 0.43 6.47 31.69
CA MET A 11 -0.52 6.05 30.66
C MET A 11 -0.73 4.53 30.62
N TYR A 12 0.35 3.76 30.66
CA TYR A 12 0.29 2.31 30.44
C TYR A 12 1.33 1.51 31.21
N SER A 13 1.99 2.13 32.21
CA SER A 13 3.00 1.52 33.08
C SER A 13 4.30 1.12 32.38
N ASN A 14 4.27 0.09 31.52
CA ASN A 14 5.43 -0.43 30.79
C ASN A 14 5.03 -0.81 29.35
N PRO A 15 5.89 -0.56 28.36
CA PRO A 15 5.61 -0.91 26.97
C PRO A 15 5.63 -2.43 26.74
N PRO A 16 4.92 -2.94 25.70
CA PRO A 16 5.00 -4.34 25.30
C PRO A 16 6.43 -4.77 24.93
N LEU A 17 6.89 -5.87 25.53
CA LEU A 17 8.28 -6.31 25.43
C LEU A 17 8.56 -7.17 24.19
N PHE A 18 7.60 -8.01 23.79
CA PHE A 18 7.86 -9.09 22.83
C PHE A 18 8.24 -8.56 21.43
N GLY A 19 7.48 -7.60 20.89
CA GLY A 19 7.79 -7.00 19.59
C GLY A 19 9.14 -6.26 19.59
N ALA A 20 9.47 -5.57 20.68
CA ALA A 20 10.76 -4.91 20.83
C ALA A 20 11.92 -5.91 20.80
N ARG A 21 11.76 -7.08 21.43
CA ARG A 21 12.77 -8.15 21.40
C ARG A 21 12.96 -8.75 20.01
N ILE A 22 11.89 -8.92 19.23
CA ILE A 22 12.00 -9.39 17.84
C ILE A 22 12.83 -8.42 17.01
N VAL A 23 12.51 -7.11 17.07
CA VAL A 23 13.27 -6.09 16.35
C VAL A 23 14.73 -6.04 16.83
N GLN A 24 14.95 -6.16 18.14
CA GLN A 24 16.29 -6.22 18.72
C GLN A 24 17.10 -7.41 18.20
N GLU A 25 16.49 -8.60 18.08
CA GLU A 25 17.16 -9.80 17.55
C GLU A 25 17.51 -9.62 16.07
N ILE A 26 16.58 -9.07 15.27
CA ILE A 26 16.80 -8.83 13.84
C ILE A 26 17.94 -7.82 13.62
N LEU A 27 17.94 -6.69 14.35
CA LEU A 27 18.87 -5.59 14.10
C LEU A 27 20.25 -5.77 14.75
N ASN A 28 20.39 -6.64 15.76
CA ASN A 28 21.68 -6.90 16.41
C ASN A 28 22.42 -8.10 15.83
N ASN A 29 21.78 -8.91 14.99
CA ASN A 29 22.40 -10.03 14.31
C ASN A 29 22.64 -9.66 12.83
N PRO A 30 23.90 -9.42 12.39
CA PRO A 30 24.19 -8.97 11.03
C PRO A 30 23.69 -9.90 9.91
N GLU A 31 23.59 -11.20 10.18
CA GLU A 31 23.08 -12.17 9.21
C GLU A 31 21.56 -12.02 9.03
N ILE A 32 20.83 -11.92 10.14
CA ILE A 32 19.38 -11.76 10.15
C ILE A 32 18.98 -10.37 9.61
N GLU A 33 19.70 -9.32 10.01
CA GLU A 33 19.48 -7.96 9.51
C GLU A 33 19.61 -7.92 7.98
N LYS A 34 20.67 -8.54 7.43
CA LYS A 34 20.88 -8.61 5.99
C LYS A 34 19.73 -9.31 5.28
N GLN A 35 19.24 -10.44 5.81
CA GLN A 35 18.09 -11.14 5.25
C GLN A 35 16.83 -10.27 5.31
N TRP A 36 16.56 -9.64 6.46
CA TRP A 36 15.41 -8.77 6.64
C TRP A 36 15.40 -7.59 5.65
N LEU A 37 16.56 -6.97 5.40
CA LEU A 37 16.69 -5.89 4.41
C LEU A 37 16.37 -6.38 2.98
N VAL A 38 16.78 -7.61 2.63
CA VAL A 38 16.41 -8.24 1.35
C VAL A 38 14.89 -8.45 1.26
N ASP A 39 14.27 -8.95 2.33
CA ASP A 39 12.82 -9.19 2.36
C ASP A 39 12.02 -7.89 2.24
N VAL A 40 12.44 -6.84 2.96
CA VAL A 40 11.84 -5.50 2.86
C VAL A 40 11.98 -4.94 1.44
N LYS A 41 13.17 -5.08 0.83
CA LYS A 41 13.39 -4.66 -0.55
C LYS A 41 12.51 -5.43 -1.53
N HIS A 42 12.39 -6.74 -1.39
CA HIS A 42 11.50 -7.57 -2.22
C HIS A 42 10.06 -7.06 -2.14
N MET A 43 9.55 -6.80 -0.93
CA MET A 43 8.19 -6.29 -0.74
C MET A 43 8.00 -4.92 -1.40
N ALA A 44 8.98 -4.02 -1.27
CA ALA A 44 8.95 -2.70 -1.90
C ALA A 44 8.98 -2.79 -3.43
N ASP A 45 9.88 -3.61 -3.99
CA ASP A 45 10.02 -3.81 -5.44
C ASP A 45 8.72 -4.40 -6.04
N ARG A 46 8.05 -5.30 -5.32
CA ARG A 46 6.73 -5.82 -5.72
C ARG A 46 5.68 -4.71 -5.80
N ILE A 47 5.60 -3.83 -4.80
CA ILE A 47 4.67 -2.71 -4.79
C ILE A 47 4.95 -1.77 -5.98
N ILE A 48 6.22 -1.44 -6.23
CA ILE A 48 6.63 -0.61 -7.36
C ILE A 48 6.23 -1.25 -8.69
N SER A 49 6.43 -2.56 -8.85
CA SER A 49 6.02 -3.31 -10.04
C SER A 49 4.49 -3.24 -10.26
N MET A 50 3.70 -3.44 -9.20
CA MET A 50 2.23 -3.35 -9.29
C MET A 50 1.74 -1.94 -9.64
N ARG A 51 2.41 -0.87 -9.16
CA ARG A 51 2.10 0.50 -9.59
C ARG A 51 2.29 0.69 -11.08
N LYS A 52 3.42 0.22 -11.62
CA LYS A 52 3.73 0.30 -13.06
C LYS A 52 2.72 -0.48 -13.88
N GLN A 53 2.41 -1.71 -13.49
CA GLN A 53 1.46 -2.56 -14.21
C GLN A 53 0.04 -2.00 -14.17
N LEU A 54 -0.40 -1.50 -13.02
CA LEU A 54 -1.73 -0.88 -12.90
C LEU A 54 -1.85 0.35 -13.81
N ARG A 55 -0.89 1.27 -13.74
CA ARG A 55 -0.88 2.47 -14.60
C ARG A 55 -0.88 2.08 -16.08
N ALA A 56 0.03 1.19 -16.49
CA ALA A 56 0.14 0.74 -17.87
C ALA A 56 -1.14 0.07 -18.35
N GLY A 57 -1.81 -0.73 -17.51
CA GLY A 57 -3.10 -1.33 -17.85
C GLY A 57 -4.20 -0.30 -18.08
N ILE A 58 -4.29 0.73 -17.23
CA ILE A 58 -5.33 1.76 -17.35
C ILE A 58 -5.09 2.63 -18.60
N GLU A 59 -3.84 3.05 -18.83
CA GLU A 59 -3.45 3.84 -20.00
C GLU A 59 -3.60 3.01 -21.29
N GLY A 60 -3.22 1.73 -21.25
CA GLY A 60 -3.36 0.79 -22.37
C GLY A 60 -4.81 0.49 -22.75
N ALA A 61 -5.75 0.58 -21.81
CA ALA A 61 -7.18 0.52 -22.08
C ALA A 61 -7.74 1.79 -22.77
N GLY A 62 -6.91 2.83 -22.96
CA GLY A 62 -7.30 4.07 -23.64
C GLY A 62 -7.90 5.13 -22.72
N ASN A 63 -7.65 5.07 -21.41
CA ASN A 63 -8.13 6.09 -20.50
C ASN A 63 -7.49 7.47 -20.79
N LYS A 64 -8.30 8.52 -20.84
CA LYS A 64 -7.84 9.88 -21.19
C LYS A 64 -7.30 10.69 -20.02
N ARG A 65 -7.56 10.27 -18.77
CA ARG A 65 -7.06 10.97 -17.57
C ARG A 65 -5.58 10.64 -17.39
N SER A 66 -4.83 11.58 -16.81
CA SER A 66 -3.45 11.28 -16.39
C SER A 66 -3.46 10.34 -15.19
N TRP A 67 -2.71 9.23 -15.28
CA TRP A 67 -2.50 8.27 -14.19
C TRP A 67 -1.05 8.29 -13.66
N GLN A 68 -0.30 9.35 -13.97
CA GLN A 68 1.09 9.55 -13.57
C GLN A 68 1.30 9.42 -12.05
N HIS A 69 0.35 9.95 -11.27
CA HIS A 69 0.37 9.92 -9.81
C HIS A 69 0.39 8.51 -9.21
N VAL A 70 -0.03 7.48 -9.95
CA VAL A 70 0.04 6.08 -9.49
C VAL A 70 1.49 5.63 -9.32
N THR A 71 2.38 6.09 -10.20
CA THR A 71 3.82 5.76 -10.15
C THR A 71 4.65 6.79 -9.41
N ASP A 72 4.21 8.05 -9.33
CA ASP A 72 4.94 9.10 -8.61
C ASP A 72 4.75 8.99 -7.09
N GLN A 73 3.60 8.49 -6.63
CA GLN A 73 3.35 8.21 -5.21
C GLN A 73 4.15 7.00 -4.72
N ILE A 74 4.64 7.09 -3.47
CA ILE A 74 5.40 6.03 -2.80
C ILE A 74 4.58 5.33 -1.70
N GLY A 75 5.10 4.22 -1.20
CA GLY A 75 4.49 3.46 -0.11
C GLY A 75 3.41 2.48 -0.56
N MET A 76 2.68 1.92 0.40
CA MET A 76 1.70 0.84 0.17
C MET A 76 0.37 1.32 -0.41
N PHE A 77 0.01 2.58 -0.15
CA PHE A 77 -1.28 3.14 -0.53
C PHE A 77 -1.14 4.11 -1.70
N CYS A 78 -2.19 4.22 -2.50
CA CYS A 78 -2.26 5.18 -3.59
C CYS A 78 -3.61 5.90 -3.53
N TYR A 79 -3.58 7.23 -3.56
CA TYR A 79 -4.78 8.00 -3.88
C TYR A 79 -4.97 7.99 -5.38
N THR A 80 -6.04 7.36 -5.84
CA THR A 80 -6.31 7.17 -7.28
C THR A 80 -6.90 8.41 -7.94
N GLY A 81 -7.49 9.33 -7.16
CA GLY A 81 -8.27 10.45 -7.68
C GLY A 81 -9.71 10.06 -8.09
N LEU A 82 -10.12 8.82 -7.81
CA LEU A 82 -11.49 8.36 -8.04
C LEU A 82 -12.47 9.11 -7.15
N LYS A 83 -13.59 9.54 -7.75
CA LYS A 83 -14.70 10.17 -7.03
C LYS A 83 -15.51 9.11 -6.28
N PRO A 84 -16.27 9.48 -5.23
CA PRO A 84 -17.14 8.55 -4.50
C PRO A 84 -18.10 7.75 -5.40
N GLU A 85 -18.65 8.39 -6.44
CA GLU A 85 -19.52 7.76 -7.44
C GLU A 85 -18.80 6.61 -8.19
N GLU A 86 -17.54 6.83 -8.57
CA GLU A 86 -16.71 5.88 -9.31
C GLU A 86 -16.28 4.72 -8.40
N VAL A 87 -15.99 5.01 -7.13
CA VAL A 87 -15.73 4.01 -6.08
C VAL A 87 -16.95 3.12 -5.85
N GLU A 88 -18.15 3.71 -5.81
CA GLU A 88 -19.38 2.96 -5.63
C GLU A 88 -19.65 2.02 -6.81
N ARG A 89 -19.44 2.49 -8.04
CA ARG A 89 -19.53 1.65 -9.24
C ARG A 89 -18.51 0.51 -9.22
N LEU A 90 -17.24 0.78 -8.87
CA LEU A 90 -16.22 -0.27 -8.69
C LEU A 90 -16.66 -1.33 -7.69
N THR A 91 -17.29 -0.91 -6.59
CA THR A 91 -17.74 -1.83 -5.54
C THR A 91 -18.93 -2.67 -6.00
N LYS A 92 -19.94 -2.06 -6.63
CA LYS A 92 -21.20 -2.73 -7.01
C LYS A 92 -21.10 -3.56 -8.28
N GLU A 93 -20.43 -3.05 -9.31
CA GLU A 93 -20.37 -3.66 -10.64
C GLU A 93 -19.18 -4.63 -10.78
N PHE A 94 -18.07 -4.34 -10.09
CA PHE A 94 -16.79 -5.04 -10.28
C PHE A 94 -16.26 -5.72 -9.01
N HIS A 95 -16.94 -5.59 -7.87
CA HIS A 95 -16.50 -6.15 -6.58
C HIS A 95 -15.07 -5.73 -6.18
N ILE A 96 -14.68 -4.50 -6.52
CA ILE A 96 -13.39 -3.90 -6.13
C ILE A 96 -13.65 -2.95 -4.96
N TYR A 97 -13.16 -3.32 -3.78
CA TYR A 97 -13.39 -2.59 -2.53
C TYR A 97 -12.21 -1.68 -2.19
N LEU A 98 -12.52 -0.41 -1.98
CA LEU A 98 -11.59 0.66 -1.66
C LEU A 98 -12.27 1.71 -0.78
N THR A 99 -11.50 2.61 -0.17
CA THR A 99 -12.08 3.67 0.66
C THR A 99 -12.78 4.72 -0.21
N LYS A 100 -13.81 5.37 0.35
CA LYS A 100 -14.64 6.35 -0.39
C LYS A 100 -13.86 7.58 -0.90
N ASP A 101 -12.69 7.85 -0.32
CA ASP A 101 -11.75 8.89 -0.75
C ASP A 101 -10.81 8.44 -1.90
N GLY A 102 -11.07 7.27 -2.50
CA GLY A 102 -10.30 6.74 -3.63
C GLY A 102 -8.93 6.19 -3.26
N ARG A 103 -8.63 5.97 -1.97
CA ARG A 103 -7.37 5.33 -1.54
C ARG A 103 -7.44 3.81 -1.73
N ILE A 104 -6.50 3.26 -2.48
CA ILE A 104 -6.33 1.82 -2.68
C ILE A 104 -5.10 1.29 -1.94
N SER A 105 -5.16 0.01 -1.53
CA SER A 105 -3.96 -0.73 -1.13
C SER A 105 -3.34 -1.37 -2.36
N VAL A 106 -2.20 -0.86 -2.82
CA VAL A 106 -1.47 -1.44 -3.95
C VAL A 106 -0.96 -2.85 -3.61
N ALA A 107 -0.78 -3.13 -2.32
CA ALA A 107 -0.38 -4.45 -1.88
C ALA A 107 -1.41 -5.55 -2.19
N GLY A 108 -2.70 -5.21 -2.33
CA GLY A 108 -3.76 -6.15 -2.73
C GLY A 108 -3.79 -6.45 -4.23
N ILE A 109 -2.99 -5.74 -5.03
CA ILE A 109 -2.85 -5.96 -6.46
C ILE A 109 -1.76 -7.01 -6.69
N SER A 110 -2.01 -7.90 -7.65
CA SER A 110 -1.14 -8.99 -8.06
C SER A 110 -1.17 -9.13 -9.58
N SER A 111 -0.20 -9.86 -10.13
CA SER A 111 -0.18 -10.21 -11.55
C SER A 111 -1.43 -10.96 -12.02
N LYS A 112 -2.20 -11.57 -11.11
CA LYS A 112 -3.44 -12.29 -11.43
C LYS A 112 -4.65 -11.38 -11.58
N ASN A 113 -4.67 -10.21 -10.94
CA ASN A 113 -5.84 -9.34 -10.89
C ASN A 113 -5.60 -7.93 -11.45
N VAL A 114 -4.35 -7.53 -11.70
CA VAL A 114 -4.02 -6.15 -12.11
C VAL A 114 -4.74 -5.73 -13.39
N ASN A 115 -4.89 -6.63 -14.37
CA ASN A 115 -5.60 -6.35 -15.61
C ASN A 115 -7.09 -6.09 -15.36
N TYR A 116 -7.73 -6.94 -14.56
CA TYR A 116 -9.14 -6.77 -14.18
C TYR A 116 -9.37 -5.44 -13.44
N VAL A 117 -8.48 -5.10 -12.51
CA VAL A 117 -8.56 -3.83 -11.76
C VAL A 117 -8.39 -2.64 -12.70
N ALA A 118 -7.40 -2.68 -13.60
CA ALA A 118 -7.13 -1.62 -14.55
C ALA A 118 -8.32 -1.38 -15.51
N GLU A 119 -8.87 -2.44 -16.08
CA GLU A 119 -10.04 -2.37 -16.97
C GLU A 119 -11.28 -1.85 -16.25
N SER A 120 -11.50 -2.27 -15.01
CA SER A 120 -12.63 -1.82 -14.19
C SER A 120 -12.50 -0.34 -13.85
N ILE A 121 -11.29 0.13 -13.47
CA ILE A 121 -11.00 1.55 -13.27
C ILE A 121 -11.26 2.34 -14.56
N HIS A 122 -10.81 1.83 -15.71
CA HIS A 122 -11.10 2.46 -17.00
C HIS A 122 -12.61 2.58 -17.25
N LYS A 123 -13.39 1.52 -17.03
CA LYS A 123 -14.86 1.51 -17.24
C LYS A 123 -15.64 2.48 -16.36
N VAL A 124 -15.13 2.81 -15.16
CA VAL A 124 -15.81 3.77 -14.28
C VAL A 124 -15.35 5.21 -14.46
N THR A 125 -14.21 5.44 -15.12
CA THR A 125 -13.60 6.77 -15.28
C THR A 125 -13.65 7.32 -16.70
N SER A 126 -14.00 6.49 -17.68
CA SER A 126 -14.12 6.87 -19.10
C SER A 126 -15.50 7.43 -19.45
#